data_AF-A0AAW1JHT4-F1
#
_entry.id   AF-A0AAW1JHT4-F1
#
_cell.length_a   1.000
_cell.length_b   1.000
_cell.length_c   1.000
_cell.angle_alpha   90.00
_cell.angle_beta   90.00
_cell.angle_gamma   90.00
#
_symmetry.space_group_name_H-M   'P 1'
#
loop_
_entity.id
_entity.type
_entity.pdbx_description
1 polymer ?
#
loop_
_entity_poly.entity_id
_entity_poly.type
_entity_poly.pdbx_seq_one_letter_code
_entity_poly.pdbx_strand_id
1 'polypeptide(L)' 'MITYELCLLLRVMPKSELVSALKRTANTIFLKGGIIRKLESLGTKHIPSKTSSHGLVHNKARYLLLVTFTLQGR' A
#
# COMPACT_ATOMS: atom_id res chain seq x y z
N MET A 1 16.45 15.08 -6.43
CA MET A 1 16.11 13.72 -5.96
C MET A 1 14.66 13.43 -6.30
N ILE A 2 14.37 12.39 -7.09
CA ILE A 2 12.99 12.05 -7.48
C ILE A 2 12.31 11.31 -6.32
N THR A 3 11.11 11.74 -5.96
CA THR A 3 10.32 11.22 -4.84
C THR A 3 9.01 10.71 -5.42
N TYR A 4 8.72 9.42 -5.23
CA TYR A 4 7.46 8.81 -5.69
C TYR A 4 6.52 8.59 -4.52
N GLU A 5 5.25 8.92 -4.69
CA GLU A 5 4.19 8.57 -3.75
C GLU A 5 3.48 7.29 -4.18
N LEU A 6 3.17 6.42 -3.22
CA LEU A 6 2.50 5.14 -3.43
C LEU A 6 1.21 5.07 -2.61
N CYS A 7 0.08 5.24 -3.28
CA CYS A 7 -1.24 4.98 -2.72
C CYS A 7 -1.57 3.49 -2.81
N LEU A 8 -1.67 2.80 -1.67
CA LEU A 8 -2.11 1.41 -1.59
C LEU A 8 -3.57 1.32 -1.17
N LEU A 9 -4.39 0.67 -1.98
CA LEU A 9 -5.71 0.17 -1.57
C LEU A 9 -5.57 -1.30 -1.22
N LEU A 10 -5.74 -1.64 0.05
CA LEU A 10 -5.73 -3.02 0.53
C LEU A 10 -7.15 -3.51 0.77
N ARG A 11 -7.40 -4.80 0.52
CA ARG A 11 -8.66 -5.45 0.92
C ARG A 11 -8.86 -5.32 2.44
N VAL A 12 -10.11 -5.31 2.88
CA VAL A 12 -10.41 -5.33 4.32
C VAL A 12 -10.00 -6.68 4.89
N MET A 13 -9.07 -6.67 5.83
CA MET A 13 -8.48 -7.84 6.46
C MET A 13 -8.24 -7.60 7.96
N PRO A 14 -8.06 -8.66 8.78
CA PRO A 14 -7.67 -8.53 10.18
C PRO A 14 -6.34 -7.78 10.35
N LYS A 15 -6.13 -7.19 11.53
CA LYS A 15 -4.92 -6.40 11.82
C LYS A 15 -3.62 -7.18 11.63
N SER A 16 -3.59 -8.47 11.95
CA SER A 16 -2.43 -9.36 11.78
C SER A 16 -2.03 -9.52 10.30
N GLU A 17 -3.00 -9.81 9.43
CA GLU A 17 -2.79 -9.92 7.98
C GLU A 17 -2.35 -8.58 7.38
N LEU A 18 -2.94 -7.47 7.84
CA LEU A 18 -2.60 -6.13 7.38
C LEU A 18 -1.13 -5.80 7.64
N VAL A 19 -0.66 -6.09 8.86
CA VAL A 19 0.75 -5.88 9.23
C VAL A 19 1.67 -6.78 8.40
N SER A 20 1.27 -8.04 8.16
CA SER A 20 2.05 -8.95 7.31
C SER A 20 2.16 -8.44 5.86
N ALA A 21 1.05 -8.02 5.26
CA ALA A 21 1.03 -7.46 3.91
C ALA A 21 1.90 -6.21 3.81
N LEU A 22 1.78 -5.30 4.79
CA LEU A 22 2.56 -4.07 4.80
C LEU A 22 4.07 -4.33 4.96
N LYS A 23 4.45 -5.29 5.82
CA LYS A 23 5.85 -5.72 5.97
C LYS A 23 6.42 -6.25 4.66
N ARG A 24 5.65 -7.05 3.90
CA ARG A 24 6.09 -7.58 2.59
C ARG A 24 6.29 -6.46 1.56
N THR A 25 5.35 -5.52 1.49
CA THR A 25 5.47 -4.37 0.58
C THR A 25 6.67 -3.51 0.95
N ALA A 26 6.86 -3.21 2.24
CA ALA A 26 8.00 -2.46 2.73
C ALA A 26 9.32 -3.16 2.40
N ASN A 27 9.42 -4.47 2.66
CA ASN A 27 10.62 -5.24 2.34
C ASN A 27 10.94 -5.20 0.83
N THR A 28 9.92 -5.30 -0.03
CA THR A 28 10.10 -5.21 -1.49
C THR A 28 10.64 -3.85 -1.91
N ILE A 29 10.15 -2.77 -1.29
CA ILE A 29 10.66 -1.41 -1.53
C ILE A 29 12.12 -1.31 -1.11
N PHE A 30 12.47 -1.79 0.09
CA PHE A 30 13.85 -1.77 0.58
C PHE A 30 14.81 -2.59 -0.31
N LEU A 31 14.38 -3.77 -0.76
CA LEU A 31 15.16 -4.62 -1.68
C LEU A 31 15.44 -3.95 -3.03
N LYS A 32 14.59 -3.02 -3.46
CA LYS A 32 14.79 -2.20 -4.67
C LYS A 32 15.61 -0.93 -4.43
N GLY A 33 16.15 -0.75 -3.23
CA GLY A 33 16.91 0.46 -2.85
C GLY A 33 16.01 1.66 -2.50
N GLY A 34 14.71 1.42 -2.31
CA GLY A 34 13.75 2.44 -1.92
C GLY A 34 13.81 2.75 -0.42
N ILE A 35 13.80 4.03 -0.06
CA ILE A 35 13.73 4.48 1.34
C ILE A 35 12.32 4.99 1.65
N ILE A 36 11.66 4.36 2.62
CA ILE A 36 10.33 4.77 3.11
C ILE A 36 10.48 5.94 4.08
N ARG A 37 9.91 7.10 3.74
CA ARG A 37 9.98 8.30 4.60
C ARG A 37 8.80 8.43 5.57
N LYS A 38 7.59 8.20 5.06
CA LYS A 38 6.36 8.33 5.83
C LYS A 38 5.34 7.30 5.37
N LEU A 39 4.65 6.72 6.34
CA LEU A 39 3.56 5.78 6.14
C LEU A 39 2.35 6.29 6.91
N GLU A 40 1.25 6.51 6.19
CA GLU A 40 0.03 7.07 6.74
C GLU A 40 -1.16 6.18 6.39
N SER A 41 -2.03 5.95 7.37
CA SER A 41 -3.26 5.18 7.17
C SER A 41 -4.45 6.11 7.10
N LEU A 42 -5.11 6.18 5.94
CA LEU A 42 -6.32 6.98 5.71
C LEU A 42 -7.61 6.27 6.19
N GLY A 43 -7.46 5.08 6.77
CA GLY A 43 -8.56 4.30 7.32
C GLY A 43 -9.26 3.41 6.30
N THR A 44 -10.37 2.80 6.72
CA THR A 44 -11.19 1.93 5.86
C THR A 44 -12.38 2.73 5.37
N LYS A 45 -12.53 2.85 4.04
CA LYS A 45 -13.64 3.57 3.41
C LYS A 45 -14.28 2.70 2.34
N HIS A 46 -15.52 3.04 1.99
CA HIS A 46 -16.16 2.46 0.81
C HIS A 46 -15.44 2.93 -0.44
N ILE A 47 -15.18 2.01 -1.36
CA ILE A 47 -14.63 2.39 -2.67
C ILE A 47 -15.76 2.95 -3.54
N PRO A 48 -15.48 3.98 -4.37
CA PRO A 48 -16.51 4.67 -5.15
C PRO A 48 -17.11 3.78 -6.25
N SER A 49 -16.41 2.73 -6.65
CA SER A 49 -16.86 1.79 -7.68
C SER A 49 -16.49 0.37 -7.28
N LYS A 50 -17.28 -0.62 -7.72
CA LYS A 50 -17.00 -2.04 -7.47
C LYS A 50 -15.68 -2.42 -8.13
N THR A 51 -14.71 -2.86 -7.33
CA THR A 51 -13.42 -3.31 -7.84
C THR A 51 -13.38 -4.82 -7.77
N SER A 52 -13.35 -5.49 -8.93
CA SER A 52 -13.09 -6.92 -9.00
C SER A 52 -11.58 -7.13 -9.10
N SER A 53 -11.00 -7.87 -8.16
CA SER A 53 -9.58 -8.22 -8.18
C SER A 53 -9.37 -9.59 -7.53
N HIS A 54 -8.49 -10.40 -8.14
CA HIS A 54 -8.22 -11.79 -7.74
C HIS A 54 -9.49 -12.65 -7.62
N GLY A 55 -10.45 -12.48 -8.55
CA GLY A 55 -11.70 -13.24 -8.58
C GLY A 55 -12.73 -12.84 -7.52
N LEU A 56 -12.46 -11.79 -6.73
CA LEU A 56 -13.35 -11.31 -5.67
C LEU A 56 -13.78 -9.87 -5.96
N VAL A 57 -15.06 -9.58 -5.74
CA VAL A 57 -15.60 -8.22 -5.81
C VAL A 57 -15.44 -7.55 -4.45
N HIS A 58 -14.62 -6.50 -4.41
CA HIS A 58 -14.40 -5.69 -3.23
C HIS A 58 -15.33 -4.47 -3.28
N ASN A 59 -16.06 -4.23 -2.19
CA ASN A 59 -16.91 -3.02 -2.02
C ASN A 59 -16.33 -2.05 -0.97
N LYS A 60 -15.40 -2.52 -0.15
CA LYS A 60 -14.70 -1.75 0.88
C LYS A 60 -13.20 -1.98 0.74
N ALA A 61 -12.41 -0.93 0.92
CA ALA A 61 -10.96 -1.02 0.93
C ALA A 61 -10.37 -0.19 2.07
N ARG A 62 -9.22 -0.62 2.57
CA ARG A 62 -8.41 0.17 3.48
C ARG A 62 -7.41 0.98 2.66
N TYR A 63 -7.51 2.29 2.78
CA TYR A 63 -6.65 3.24 2.11
C TYR A 63 -5.40 3.46 2.97
N LEU A 64 -4.25 3.11 2.41
CA LEU A 64 -2.95 3.39 2.99
C LEU A 64 -2.16 4.26 2.02
N LEU A 65 -1.60 5.35 2.52
CA LEU A 65 -0.71 6.23 1.78
C LEU A 65 0.73 5.96 2.23
N LEU A 66 1.53 5.36 1.36
CA LEU A 66 2.98 5.31 1.52
C LEU A 66 3.59 6.48 0.78
N VAL A 67 4.16 7.43 1.52
CA VAL A 67 4.45 8.76 0.98
C VAL A 67 5.81 8.83 0.27
N THR A 68 6.72 7.87 0.36
CA THR A 68 7.94 7.95 -0.45
C THR A 68 8.66 6.63 -0.63
N PHE A 69 9.11 6.31 -1.86
CA PHE A 69 10.36 5.57 -2.04
C PHE A 69 11.24 6.21 -3.11
N THR A 70 12.52 6.37 -2.81
CA THR A 70 13.53 6.88 -3.74
C THR A 70 14.08 5.72 -4.58
N LEU A 71 13.79 5.67 -5.88
CA LEU A 71 14.49 4.75 -6.77
C LEU A 71 15.84 5.36 -7.11
N GLN A 72 16.91 4.86 -6.48
CA GLN A 72 18.25 5.21 -6.90
C GLN A 72 18.51 4.48 -8.21
N GLY A 73 18.41 5.22 -9.32
CA GLY A 73 18.77 4.73 -10.65
C GLY A 73 20.18 4.17 -10.59
N ARG A 74 20.31 2.86 -10.87
CA ARG A 74 21.55 2.30 -11.37
C ARG A 74 21.65 2.61 -12.85
#